data_AF-A0A5B7AKG1-F1
#
_entry.id   AF-A0A5B7AKG1-F1
#
_cell.length_a   1.000
_cell.length_b   1.000
_cell.length_c   1.000
_cell.angle_alpha   90.00
_cell.angle_beta   90.00
_cell.angle_gamma   90.00
#
_symmetry.space_group_name_H-M   'P 1'
#
loop_
_entity.id
_entity.type
_entity.pdbx_description
1 polymer ?
#
loop_
_entity_poly.entity_id
_entity_poly.type
_entity_poly.pdbx_seq_one_letter_code
_entity_poly.pdbx_strand_id
1 'polypeptide(L)'
;MNLLVLFIPIWVFSSALFSASIEATADPPVSSISDPVLPTENEPISQIFSEMEAHSPGVPEVRIVHHQDLNKKILIALIVASTLLGVILLSLSCFWIYRQKSLKNSNAKGLQSLDTSKGISLGGFNTLRMAGKKDSVAVIEYQFLVSGTNNFHENNILGEGGFGCVYKARFSDDFFAAVKRLHGGGQDAEREFENEVDWSSKIQHQNIVSLLGYCIHGKTRFLVYEMMHNGSLESQLHGPSHGSALTWHLRMKIALDVARGLEYLHEHCNPPVIHRDLKSSNILLDSNFNAKLSDFGLAITGGTQNRNNIKFSGTLGYVAPEYLLDGKLTDKSDVYAFGVVLLELLIGRKPVEKMAPAHCQSIVTWAMPQLTDRLKLPKIVDPVIRNTMDLKHLYQVAAVAVLCVQPEPSYRPLITDVLHSFIPLVPVELGGSLRFTEPMPHART
;
A
#
# COMPACT_ATOMS: atom_id res chain seq x y z
N MET A 1 33.56 -45.95 10.28
CA MET A 1 34.10 -45.15 9.16
C MET A 1 32.91 -44.47 8.53
N ASN A 2 32.46 -43.29 8.95
CA ASN A 2 33.15 -42.02 9.28
C ASN A 2 33.66 -41.29 8.04
N LEU A 3 32.88 -40.31 7.61
CA LEU A 3 33.17 -38.99 7.02
C LEU A 3 31.79 -38.50 6.51
N LEU A 4 31.12 -37.48 7.04
CA LEU A 4 31.52 -36.37 7.91
C LEU A 4 32.50 -35.40 7.24
N VAL A 5 31.94 -34.57 6.33
CA VAL A 5 32.55 -33.35 5.83
C VAL A 5 31.59 -32.20 6.11
N LEU A 6 31.96 -31.35 7.08
CA LEU A 6 31.33 -30.06 7.35
C LEU A 6 31.97 -29.02 6.43
N PHE A 7 31.17 -28.23 5.70
CA PHE A 7 31.62 -26.90 5.27
C PHE A 7 30.54 -25.83 5.44
N ILE A 8 30.96 -24.82 6.21
CA ILE A 8 30.27 -23.65 6.77
C ILE A 8 29.54 -22.81 5.70
N PRO A 9 28.36 -22.23 5.99
CA PRO A 9 27.72 -21.27 5.10
C PRO A 9 28.44 -19.91 5.11
N ILE A 10 28.69 -19.33 3.94
CA ILE A 10 29.20 -17.95 3.81
C ILE A 10 28.02 -16.98 3.77
N TRP A 11 28.19 -15.83 4.42
CA TRP A 11 27.13 -14.88 4.77
C TRP A 11 26.88 -13.79 3.72
N VAL A 12 25.62 -13.34 3.69
CA VAL A 12 25.17 -11.95 3.44
C VAL A 12 25.59 -11.27 2.13
N PHE A 13 24.56 -10.87 1.37
CA PHE A 13 24.41 -9.44 1.07
C PHE A 13 22.98 -8.97 1.36
N SER A 14 22.85 -7.94 2.20
CA SER A 14 21.59 -7.26 2.48
C SER A 14 21.37 -6.15 1.46
N SER A 15 20.15 -6.00 0.95
CA SER A 15 19.74 -4.88 0.11
C SER A 15 18.62 -4.07 0.77
N ALA A 16 18.88 -3.55 1.96
CA ALA A 16 18.08 -2.47 2.53
C ALA A 16 18.26 -1.21 1.67
N LEU A 17 17.30 -0.96 0.76
CA LEU A 17 17.29 0.27 -0.04
C LEU A 17 16.82 1.45 0.83
N PHE A 18 17.69 2.45 0.94
CA PHE A 18 17.44 3.65 1.72
C PHE A 18 16.29 4.47 1.14
N SER A 19 15.36 4.89 2.00
CA SER A 19 14.47 6.02 1.72
C SER A 19 15.27 7.32 1.88
N ALA A 20 15.89 7.79 0.80
CA ALA A 20 16.63 9.05 0.79
C ALA A 20 15.66 10.24 0.69
N SER A 21 15.38 10.90 1.82
CA SER A 21 14.71 12.20 1.83
C SER A 21 15.62 13.26 1.21
N ILE A 22 15.18 13.90 0.13
CA ILE A 22 15.84 15.09 -0.42
C ILE A 22 15.19 16.32 0.23
N GLU A 23 15.94 16.97 1.12
CA GLU A 23 15.51 18.21 1.78
C GLU A 23 16.13 19.41 1.05
N ALA A 24 15.28 20.27 0.50
CA ALA A 24 15.70 21.41 -0.31
C ALA A 24 15.72 22.69 0.54
N THR A 25 16.90 23.07 1.02
CA THR A 25 17.14 24.37 1.67
C THR A 25 17.12 25.51 0.66
N ALA A 26 16.40 26.59 0.96
CA ALA A 26 16.32 27.79 0.13
C ALA A 26 17.09 28.96 0.77
N ASP A 27 18.03 29.54 0.03
CA ASP A 27 18.83 30.69 0.47
C ASP A 27 18.09 32.04 0.30
N PRO A 28 18.25 33.00 1.23
CA PRO A 28 17.83 34.39 1.04
C PRO A 28 18.90 35.23 0.29
N PRO A 29 18.53 36.36 -0.34
CA PRO A 29 19.40 37.10 -1.25
C PRO A 29 20.42 38.03 -0.57
N VAL A 30 21.50 38.31 -1.29
CA VAL A 30 22.60 39.23 -0.91
C VAL A 30 22.27 40.68 -1.31
N SER A 31 22.67 41.64 -0.49
CA SER A 31 22.87 43.04 -0.90
C SER A 31 24.10 43.65 -0.22
N SER A 32 25.03 44.18 -1.01
CA SER A 32 26.33 44.72 -0.55
C SER A 32 26.57 46.13 -1.06
N ILE A 33 27.16 47.00 -0.23
CA ILE A 33 28.00 48.16 -0.59
C ILE A 33 28.76 48.61 0.68
N SER A 34 29.89 49.32 0.52
CA SER A 34 31.04 49.30 1.45
C SER A 34 31.51 50.68 1.95
N ASP A 35 32.05 50.73 3.19
CA ASP A 35 33.39 51.21 3.66
C ASP A 35 34.10 52.41 2.98
N PRO A 36 35.08 53.12 3.60
CA PRO A 36 36.06 52.69 4.64
C PRO A 36 36.25 53.70 5.83
N VAL A 37 37.24 53.73 6.76
CA VAL A 37 38.73 53.55 6.73
C VAL A 37 39.32 53.28 8.15
N LEU A 38 40.22 52.27 8.29
CA LEU A 38 41.43 52.04 9.17
C LEU A 38 41.58 52.68 10.59
N PRO A 39 42.53 52.22 11.48
CA PRO A 39 43.25 50.93 11.67
C PRO A 39 43.23 50.48 13.19
N THR A 40 44.06 49.66 13.87
CA THR A 40 45.31 48.86 13.60
C THR A 40 45.47 47.67 14.61
N GLU A 41 46.47 46.82 14.34
CA GLU A 41 47.18 45.73 15.06
C GLU A 41 47.94 46.11 16.37
N ASN A 42 48.54 45.23 17.22
CA ASN A 42 48.48 43.76 17.53
C ASN A 42 49.30 43.41 18.82
N GLU A 43 48.87 42.42 19.62
CA GLU A 43 49.63 41.37 20.41
C GLU A 43 50.93 41.69 21.25
N PRO A 44 51.59 40.74 21.98
CA PRO A 44 51.25 39.37 22.46
C PRO A 44 51.41 39.16 24.01
N ILE A 45 51.56 37.90 24.47
CA ILE A 45 51.36 37.35 25.84
C ILE A 45 52.64 36.75 26.50
N SER A 46 52.85 36.94 27.83
CA SER A 46 53.42 35.97 28.83
C SER A 46 53.68 36.64 30.21
N GLN A 47 53.14 36.25 31.38
CA GLN A 47 53.45 35.08 32.28
C GLN A 47 54.82 35.15 33.01
N ILE A 48 55.01 34.85 34.32
CA ILE A 48 54.10 34.42 35.44
C ILE A 48 54.20 35.43 36.64
N PHE A 49 54.51 35.23 37.96
CA PHE A 49 54.80 34.09 38.89
C PHE A 49 54.59 34.53 40.39
N SER A 50 54.08 33.62 41.26
CA SER A 50 54.26 33.47 42.74
C SER A 50 53.62 34.35 43.85
N GLU A 51 53.32 33.62 44.96
CA GLU A 51 53.34 33.93 46.41
C GLU A 51 52.17 34.63 47.18
N MET A 52 52.21 34.46 48.53
CA MET A 52 51.07 34.50 49.48
C MET A 52 51.44 35.12 50.86
N GLU A 53 50.43 35.24 51.74
CA GLU A 53 50.45 35.67 53.17
C GLU A 53 50.53 37.22 53.40
N ALA A 54 50.10 37.82 54.53
CA ALA A 54 49.73 37.30 55.86
C ALA A 54 48.54 38.06 56.56
N HIS A 55 48.46 37.99 57.90
CA HIS A 55 47.29 38.19 58.79
C HIS A 55 46.81 39.63 59.14
N SER A 56 45.47 39.78 59.39
CA SER A 56 44.72 40.25 60.60
C SER A 56 45.28 41.33 61.58
N PRO A 57 44.50 41.91 62.55
CA PRO A 57 43.05 41.80 62.87
C PRO A 57 42.33 43.16 63.19
N GLY A 58 41.01 43.18 63.53
CA GLY A 58 40.45 44.32 64.31
C GLY A 58 38.94 44.64 64.39
N VAL A 59 38.14 43.83 65.12
CA VAL A 59 36.94 44.23 65.94
C VAL A 59 35.65 44.78 65.22
N PRO A 60 34.41 44.49 65.71
CA PRO A 60 33.19 44.62 64.89
C PRO A 60 32.18 45.72 65.30
N GLU A 61 31.27 46.06 64.39
CA GLU A 61 30.03 46.81 64.67
C GLU A 61 28.78 45.90 64.57
N VAL A 62 27.82 46.07 65.50
CA VAL A 62 26.68 45.16 65.68
C VAL A 62 25.52 45.49 64.73
N ARG A 63 25.34 44.69 63.66
CA ARG A 63 24.15 44.79 62.80
C ARG A 63 22.94 44.09 63.45
N ILE A 64 21.96 44.89 63.88
CA ILE A 64 20.65 44.40 64.33
C ILE A 64 19.93 43.75 63.13
N VAL A 65 19.79 42.42 63.15
CA VAL A 65 19.11 41.67 62.07
C VAL A 65 17.59 41.90 62.14
N HIS A 66 17.02 42.39 61.04
CA HIS A 66 15.63 42.83 61.00
C HIS A 66 14.67 41.63 60.89
N HIS A 67 14.12 41.19 62.03
CA HIS A 67 13.31 39.96 62.19
C HIS A 67 12.14 39.80 61.18
N GLN A 68 11.63 40.89 60.60
CA GLN A 68 10.54 40.85 59.61
C GLN A 68 10.92 40.13 58.31
N ASP A 69 12.18 40.20 57.87
CA ASP A 69 12.61 39.62 56.59
C ASP A 69 12.76 38.09 56.67
N LEU A 70 13.21 37.57 57.81
CA LEU A 70 13.30 36.14 58.06
C LEU A 70 11.91 35.47 58.01
N ASN A 71 10.91 36.10 58.63
CA ASN A 71 9.53 35.60 58.64
C ASN A 71 8.92 35.57 57.23
N LYS A 72 9.22 36.56 56.37
CA LYS A 72 8.78 36.57 54.97
C LYS A 72 9.42 35.41 54.18
N LYS A 73 10.71 35.15 54.36
CA LYS A 73 11.42 34.05 53.69
C LYS A 73 10.91 32.68 54.12
N ILE A 74 10.61 32.50 55.41
CA ILE A 74 9.97 31.28 55.94
C ILE A 74 8.56 31.10 55.35
N LEU A 75 7.76 32.16 55.28
CA LEU A 75 6.41 32.11 54.70
C LEU A 75 6.44 31.71 53.21
N ILE A 76 7.35 32.28 52.42
CA ILE A 76 7.53 31.92 51.01
C ILE A 76 7.94 30.45 50.87
N ALA A 77 8.89 29.96 51.69
CA ALA A 77 9.33 28.57 51.68
C ALA A 77 8.18 27.59 52.00
N LEU A 78 7.32 27.93 52.96
CA LEU A 78 6.13 27.13 53.31
C LEU A 78 5.11 27.07 52.18
N ILE A 79 4.89 28.18 51.47
CA ILE A 79 3.99 28.23 50.30
C ILE A 79 4.54 27.33 49.18
N VAL A 80 5.84 27.41 48.86
CA VAL A 80 6.48 26.59 47.83
C VAL A 80 6.47 25.09 48.21
N ALA A 81 6.71 24.76 49.47
CA ALA A 81 6.61 23.37 49.94
C ALA A 81 5.17 22.82 49.80
N SER A 82 4.17 23.64 50.12
CA SER A 82 2.75 23.28 50.01
C SER A 82 2.31 23.04 48.55
N THR A 83 2.71 23.91 47.61
CA THR A 83 2.37 23.73 46.19
C THR A 83 3.06 22.51 45.57
N LEU A 84 4.33 22.26 45.90
CA LEU A 84 5.04 21.04 45.47
C LEU A 84 4.38 19.77 46.01
N LEU A 85 3.99 19.75 47.29
CA LEU A 85 3.26 18.61 47.88
C LEU A 85 1.91 18.39 47.19
N GLY A 86 1.19 19.46 46.87
CA GLY A 86 -0.06 19.40 46.10
C GLY A 86 0.12 18.76 44.73
N VAL A 87 1.15 19.17 43.96
CA VAL A 87 1.47 18.60 42.64
C VAL A 87 1.84 17.10 42.74
N ILE A 88 2.60 16.71 43.76
CA ILE A 88 2.95 15.31 44.01
C ILE A 88 1.68 14.47 44.28
N LEU A 89 0.79 14.93 45.17
CA LEU A 89 -0.47 14.23 45.45
C LEU A 89 -1.39 14.13 44.22
N LEU A 90 -1.45 15.18 43.40
CA LEU A 90 -2.27 15.21 42.19
C LEU A 90 -1.72 14.25 41.11
N SER A 91 -0.40 14.20 40.92
CA SER A 91 0.24 13.25 40.00
C SER A 91 0.08 11.79 40.45
N LEU A 92 0.21 11.50 41.75
CA LEU A 92 -0.06 10.18 42.33
C LEU A 92 -1.52 9.76 42.15
N SER A 93 -2.47 10.67 42.35
CA SER A 93 -3.90 10.43 42.11
C SER A 93 -4.18 10.10 40.64
N CYS A 94 -3.65 10.89 39.70
CA CYS A 94 -3.76 10.62 38.27
C CYS A 94 -3.14 9.26 37.88
N PHE A 95 -1.98 8.90 38.44
CA PHE A 95 -1.35 7.60 38.21
C PHE A 95 -2.16 6.44 38.79
N TRP A 96 -2.79 6.62 39.95
CA TRP A 96 -3.66 5.62 40.57
C TRP A 96 -4.94 5.40 39.76
N ILE A 97 -5.59 6.48 39.29
CA ILE A 97 -6.75 6.42 38.38
C ILE A 97 -6.38 5.74 37.06
N TYR A 98 -5.21 6.06 36.49
CA TYR A 98 -4.69 5.42 35.27
C TYR A 98 -4.47 3.92 35.48
N ARG A 99 -3.84 3.52 36.60
CA ARG A 99 -3.68 2.10 36.96
C ARG A 99 -5.03 1.40 37.18
N GLN A 100 -5.98 2.03 37.86
CA GLN A 100 -7.32 1.47 38.08
C GLN A 100 -8.07 1.26 36.76
N LYS A 101 -7.98 2.22 35.82
CA LYS A 101 -8.57 2.10 34.47
C LYS A 101 -7.89 1.00 33.63
N SER A 102 -6.57 0.87 33.76
CA SER A 102 -5.79 -0.20 33.11
C SER A 102 -6.18 -1.60 33.65
N LEU A 103 -6.22 -1.78 34.97
CA LEU A 103 -6.64 -3.03 35.62
C LEU A 103 -8.08 -3.42 35.25
N LYS A 104 -9.00 -2.44 35.17
CA LYS A 104 -10.38 -2.70 34.75
C LYS A 104 -10.48 -3.13 33.27
N ASN A 105 -9.60 -2.64 32.42
CA ASN A 105 -9.48 -3.07 31.01
C ASN A 105 -8.88 -4.49 30.90
N SER A 106 -7.92 -4.86 31.77
CA SER A 106 -7.42 -6.24 31.85
C SER A 106 -8.50 -7.23 32.30
N ASN A 107 -9.27 -6.91 33.34
CA ASN A 107 -10.36 -7.79 33.81
C ASN A 107 -11.51 -7.89 32.80
N ALA A 108 -11.81 -6.82 32.04
CA ALA A 108 -12.78 -6.88 30.94
C ALA A 108 -12.35 -7.85 29.83
N LYS A 109 -11.03 -8.01 29.59
CA LYS A 109 -10.48 -9.00 28.64
C LYS A 109 -10.35 -10.41 29.24
N GLY A 110 -10.41 -10.55 30.56
CA GLY A 110 -10.33 -11.84 31.24
C GLY A 110 -11.66 -12.61 31.32
N LEU A 111 -12.81 -11.95 31.09
CA LEU A 111 -14.15 -12.54 31.30
C LEU A 111 -14.98 -12.73 30.01
N GLN A 112 -14.31 -12.95 28.88
CA GLN A 112 -14.92 -13.48 27.64
C GLN A 112 -14.25 -14.79 27.16
N SER A 113 -13.44 -15.42 28.02
CA SER A 113 -12.65 -16.61 27.68
C SER A 113 -12.98 -17.82 28.58
N LEU A 114 -14.27 -18.07 28.82
CA LEU A 114 -14.77 -19.40 29.18
C LEU A 114 -16.29 -19.47 28.93
N ASP A 115 -16.72 -20.11 27.84
CA ASP A 115 -17.71 -21.20 27.95
C ASP A 115 -17.96 -21.97 26.63
N THR A 116 -18.50 -23.18 26.79
CA THR A 116 -19.11 -24.05 25.74
C THR A 116 -18.24 -24.47 24.55
N SER A 117 -17.63 -25.65 24.69
CA SER A 117 -17.24 -26.48 23.54
C SER A 117 -18.45 -27.04 22.79
N LYS A 118 -18.71 -26.55 21.57
CA LYS A 118 -19.55 -27.23 20.56
C LYS A 118 -18.90 -27.14 19.18
N GLY A 119 -18.66 -28.30 18.56
CA GLY A 119 -18.09 -28.37 17.21
C GLY A 119 -19.08 -27.88 16.16
N ILE A 120 -18.76 -26.79 15.46
CA ILE A 120 -19.57 -26.27 14.36
C ILE A 120 -19.18 -26.99 13.06
N SER A 121 -19.90 -28.07 12.76
CA SER A 121 -19.80 -28.75 11.46
C SER A 121 -20.56 -27.98 10.38
N LEU A 122 -19.90 -27.76 9.23
CA LEU A 122 -20.40 -27.34 7.90
C LEU A 122 -21.32 -26.12 7.73
N GLY A 123 -22.06 -25.66 8.75
CA GLY A 123 -22.99 -24.53 8.63
C GLY A 123 -22.32 -23.15 8.70
N GLY A 124 -21.24 -23.02 9.48
CA GLY A 124 -20.71 -21.73 9.96
C GLY A 124 -20.42 -20.69 8.88
N PHE A 125 -19.86 -21.09 7.73
CA PHE A 125 -19.56 -20.13 6.64
C PHE A 125 -20.80 -19.64 5.89
N ASN A 126 -21.84 -20.46 5.79
CA ASN A 126 -23.14 -20.01 5.28
C ASN A 126 -23.87 -19.15 6.32
N THR A 127 -23.68 -19.41 7.62
CA THR A 127 -24.20 -18.54 8.69
C THR A 127 -23.50 -17.18 8.72
N LEU A 128 -22.18 -17.09 8.44
CA LEU A 128 -21.49 -15.80 8.27
C LEU A 128 -22.10 -14.96 7.14
N ARG A 129 -22.54 -15.59 6.04
CA ARG A 129 -23.28 -14.91 4.95
C ARG A 129 -24.73 -14.52 5.30
N MET A 130 -25.26 -14.91 6.46
CA MET A 130 -26.63 -14.60 6.91
C MET A 130 -26.72 -13.80 8.22
N ALA A 131 -25.65 -13.77 9.03
CA ALA A 131 -25.61 -13.03 10.30
C ALA A 131 -25.18 -11.55 10.13
N GLY A 132 -24.56 -11.20 9.00
CA GLY A 132 -24.24 -9.82 8.66
C GLY A 132 -25.48 -9.01 8.27
N LYS A 133 -25.51 -7.73 8.67
CA LYS A 133 -26.21 -6.72 7.87
C LYS A 133 -25.55 -6.67 6.48
N LYS A 134 -26.27 -6.16 5.49
CA LYS A 134 -25.95 -6.25 4.05
C LYS A 134 -24.57 -5.66 3.65
N ASP A 135 -23.94 -4.92 4.56
CA ASP A 135 -22.80 -4.03 4.30
C ASP A 135 -21.58 -4.31 5.21
N SER A 136 -21.54 -5.45 5.93
CA SER A 136 -20.47 -5.77 6.90
C SER A 136 -19.61 -6.99 6.52
N VAL A 137 -18.33 -6.76 6.24
CA VAL A 137 -17.30 -7.81 6.06
C VAL A 137 -17.10 -8.60 7.36
N ALA A 138 -16.91 -9.92 7.26
CA ALA A 138 -16.82 -10.79 8.43
C ALA A 138 -15.49 -10.65 9.21
N VAL A 139 -15.56 -10.59 10.54
CA VAL A 139 -14.39 -10.81 11.41
C VAL A 139 -14.16 -12.31 11.56
N ILE A 140 -12.97 -12.78 11.21
CA ILE A 140 -12.60 -14.21 11.26
C ILE A 140 -11.64 -14.45 12.43
N GLU A 141 -11.84 -15.53 13.18
CA GLU A 141 -10.96 -15.92 14.27
C GLU A 141 -9.59 -16.39 13.77
N TYR A 142 -8.52 -15.97 14.45
CA TYR A 142 -7.14 -16.32 14.06
C TYR A 142 -6.90 -17.84 14.00
N GLN A 143 -7.48 -18.60 14.94
CA GLN A 143 -7.35 -20.06 14.95
C GLN A 143 -7.97 -20.73 13.72
N PHE A 144 -8.98 -20.10 13.10
CA PHE A 144 -9.57 -20.58 11.86
C PHE A 144 -8.61 -20.39 10.67
N LEU A 145 -7.90 -19.26 10.62
CA LEU A 145 -6.85 -19.01 9.62
C LEU A 145 -5.66 -19.96 9.79
N VAL A 146 -5.22 -20.18 11.03
CA VAL A 146 -4.17 -21.16 11.37
C VAL A 146 -4.56 -22.55 10.87
N SER A 147 -5.77 -23.03 11.21
CA SER A 147 -6.25 -24.34 10.76
C SER A 147 -6.34 -24.44 9.23
N GLY A 148 -6.95 -23.45 8.57
CA GLY A 148 -7.18 -23.48 7.12
C GLY A 148 -5.90 -23.37 6.28
N THR A 149 -4.87 -22.67 6.77
CA THR A 149 -3.57 -22.51 6.08
C THR A 149 -2.53 -23.58 6.46
N ASN A 150 -2.92 -24.60 7.24
CA ASN A 150 -2.00 -25.58 7.85
C ASN A 150 -0.86 -24.90 8.65
N ASN A 151 -1.21 -23.98 9.54
CA ASN A 151 -0.28 -23.13 10.30
C ASN A 151 0.65 -22.29 9.40
N PHE A 152 0.09 -21.66 8.37
CA PHE A 152 0.83 -20.81 7.40
C PHE A 152 2.03 -21.53 6.75
N HIS A 153 1.85 -22.82 6.39
CA HIS A 153 2.91 -23.65 5.82
C HIS A 153 3.41 -23.12 4.47
N GLU A 154 4.70 -23.24 4.19
CA GLU A 154 5.36 -22.72 2.98
C GLU A 154 4.75 -23.27 1.68
N ASN A 155 4.48 -24.58 1.61
CA ASN A 155 3.74 -25.23 0.52
C ASN A 155 2.35 -24.62 0.19
N ASN A 156 1.78 -23.80 1.07
CA ASN A 156 0.51 -23.09 0.82
C ASN A 156 0.72 -21.64 0.33
N ILE A 157 1.95 -21.16 0.17
CA ILE A 157 2.21 -19.80 -0.34
C ILE A 157 1.77 -19.71 -1.82
N LEU A 158 0.88 -18.75 -2.09
CA LEU A 158 0.42 -18.37 -3.43
C LEU A 158 1.26 -17.24 -4.02
N GLY A 159 1.90 -16.43 -3.18
CA GLY A 159 2.80 -15.35 -3.56
C GLY A 159 3.31 -14.56 -2.36
N GLU A 160 4.44 -13.87 -2.53
CA GLU A 160 5.04 -13.00 -1.51
C GLU A 160 5.57 -11.73 -2.18
N GLY A 161 5.44 -10.59 -1.50
CA GLY A 161 5.87 -9.29 -2.01
C GLY A 161 5.79 -8.20 -0.94
N GLY A 162 6.00 -6.94 -1.34
CA GLY A 162 6.13 -5.81 -0.39
C GLY A 162 4.94 -5.59 0.55
N PHE A 163 3.74 -6.02 0.17
CA PHE A 163 2.51 -5.89 0.95
C PHE A 163 2.30 -7.04 1.94
N GLY A 164 2.93 -8.20 1.76
CA GLY A 164 2.61 -9.40 2.53
C GLY A 164 3.02 -10.72 1.90
N CYS A 165 2.62 -11.80 2.57
CA CYS A 165 2.64 -13.16 2.04
C CYS A 165 1.20 -13.69 1.97
N VAL A 166 0.82 -14.26 0.82
CA VAL A 166 -0.54 -14.75 0.55
C VAL A 166 -0.55 -16.26 0.62
N TYR A 167 -1.41 -16.82 1.47
CA TYR A 167 -1.52 -18.27 1.70
C TYR A 167 -2.85 -18.81 1.17
N LYS A 168 -2.81 -19.98 0.53
CA LYS A 168 -3.99 -20.79 0.25
C LYS A 168 -4.53 -21.34 1.58
N ALA A 169 -5.79 -21.04 1.87
CA ALA A 169 -6.54 -21.68 2.94
C ALA A 169 -7.57 -22.67 2.36
N ARG A 170 -7.75 -23.81 3.05
CA ARG A 170 -8.84 -24.76 2.82
C ARG A 170 -9.64 -24.90 4.11
N PHE A 171 -10.88 -24.41 4.12
CA PHE A 171 -11.71 -24.41 5.34
C PHE A 171 -12.79 -25.52 5.34
N SER A 172 -13.14 -26.03 4.17
CA SER A 172 -13.88 -27.29 3.96
C SER A 172 -13.38 -27.94 2.67
N ASP A 173 -13.92 -29.11 2.29
CA ASP A 173 -13.40 -29.81 1.12
C ASP A 173 -13.51 -29.00 -0.20
N ASP A 174 -14.63 -28.29 -0.38
CA ASP A 174 -14.95 -27.49 -1.56
C ASP A 174 -14.62 -25.99 -1.40
N PHE A 175 -14.30 -25.52 -0.19
CA PHE A 175 -14.14 -24.08 0.09
C PHE A 175 -12.68 -23.69 0.35
N PHE A 176 -12.11 -23.02 -0.66
CA PHE A 176 -10.77 -22.44 -0.64
C PHE A 176 -10.82 -20.90 -0.63
N ALA A 177 -9.83 -20.27 0.00
CA ALA A 177 -9.68 -18.82 0.07
C ALA A 177 -8.19 -18.41 0.01
N ALA A 178 -7.93 -17.15 -0.33
CA ALA A 178 -6.59 -16.55 -0.28
C ALA A 178 -6.45 -15.66 0.97
N VAL A 179 -5.52 -16.01 1.86
CA VAL A 179 -5.25 -15.29 3.12
C VAL A 179 -4.00 -14.43 2.95
N LYS A 180 -4.19 -13.15 2.66
CA LYS A 180 -3.14 -12.11 2.58
C LYS A 180 -2.72 -11.75 4.01
N ARG A 181 -1.59 -12.29 4.50
CA ARG A 181 -0.95 -11.85 5.76
C ARG A 181 -0.10 -10.62 5.44
N LEU A 182 -0.55 -9.45 5.90
CA LEU A 182 0.18 -8.21 5.64
C LEU A 182 1.52 -8.19 6.39
N HIS A 183 2.54 -7.63 5.75
CA HIS A 183 3.88 -7.47 6.34
C HIS A 183 4.06 -6.09 6.98
N GLY A 184 4.98 -6.04 7.95
CA GLY A 184 5.32 -4.82 8.66
C GLY A 184 4.36 -4.45 9.81
N GLY A 185 4.70 -3.37 10.49
CA GLY A 185 3.88 -2.76 11.53
C GLY A 185 4.25 -1.29 11.65
N GLY A 186 3.27 -0.41 11.53
CA GLY A 186 3.46 1.03 11.44
C GLY A 186 2.17 1.69 10.95
N GLN A 187 2.09 3.02 11.02
CA GLN A 187 0.86 3.74 10.67
C GLN A 187 0.47 3.57 9.20
N ASP A 188 1.44 3.39 8.29
CA ASP A 188 1.17 3.28 6.85
C ASP A 188 0.49 1.96 6.51
N ALA A 189 1.05 0.82 6.96
CA ALA A 189 0.45 -0.50 6.76
C ALA A 189 -0.89 -0.67 7.49
N GLU A 190 -1.08 0.01 8.64
CA GLU A 190 -2.39 0.03 9.31
C GLU A 190 -3.43 0.79 8.49
N ARG A 191 -3.09 1.98 7.94
CA ARG A 191 -3.99 2.74 7.07
C ARG A 191 -4.29 2.00 5.76
N GLU A 192 -3.30 1.33 5.17
CA GLU A 192 -3.52 0.50 3.97
C GLU A 192 -4.47 -0.66 4.27
N PHE A 193 -4.33 -1.33 5.43
CA PHE A 193 -5.30 -2.34 5.90
C PHE A 193 -6.71 -1.76 6.12
N GLU A 194 -6.83 -0.66 6.87
CA GLU A 194 -8.11 0.00 7.17
C GLU A 194 -8.83 0.41 5.88
N ASN A 195 -8.08 0.98 4.92
CA ASN A 195 -8.58 1.41 3.61
C ASN A 195 -8.96 0.21 2.71
N GLU A 196 -8.18 -0.88 2.73
CA GLU A 196 -8.49 -2.10 1.96
C GLU A 196 -9.76 -2.81 2.50
N VAL A 197 -10.00 -2.81 3.82
CA VAL A 197 -11.26 -3.28 4.42
C VAL A 197 -12.42 -2.35 4.10
N ASP A 198 -12.25 -1.03 4.27
CA ASP A 198 -13.30 -0.03 4.06
C ASP A 198 -13.80 -0.04 2.61
N TRP A 199 -12.89 -0.02 1.62
CA TRP A 199 -13.25 -0.11 0.21
C TRP A 199 -13.90 -1.43 -0.15
N SER A 200 -13.31 -2.56 0.26
CA SER A 200 -13.82 -3.90 -0.07
C SER A 200 -15.16 -4.22 0.62
N SER A 201 -15.58 -3.44 1.63
CA SER A 201 -16.93 -3.54 2.21
C SER A 201 -18.01 -2.84 1.36
N LYS A 202 -17.63 -1.76 0.66
CA LYS A 202 -18.53 -0.88 -0.12
C LYS A 202 -18.63 -1.29 -1.58
N ILE A 203 -17.55 -1.82 -2.14
CA ILE A 203 -17.40 -2.15 -3.55
C ILE A 203 -17.73 -3.63 -3.77
N GLN A 204 -18.74 -3.91 -4.60
CA GLN A 204 -19.11 -5.27 -4.99
C GLN A 204 -19.43 -5.30 -6.49
N HIS A 205 -18.54 -5.92 -7.28
CA HIS A 205 -18.64 -6.00 -8.73
C HIS A 205 -18.00 -7.30 -9.24
N GLN A 206 -18.46 -7.84 -10.39
CA GLN A 206 -17.97 -9.13 -10.91
C GLN A 206 -16.47 -9.09 -11.22
N ASN A 207 -15.97 -7.95 -11.71
CA ASN A 207 -14.55 -7.74 -12.04
C ASN A 207 -13.74 -7.11 -10.89
N ILE A 208 -14.15 -7.32 -9.63
CA ILE A 208 -13.43 -6.88 -8.43
C ILE A 208 -13.39 -8.03 -7.42
N VAL A 209 -12.24 -8.27 -6.79
CA VAL A 209 -12.04 -9.42 -5.89
C VAL A 209 -12.78 -9.21 -4.56
N SER A 210 -13.64 -10.15 -4.20
CA SER A 210 -14.45 -10.09 -2.98
C SER A 210 -13.63 -10.40 -1.72
N LEU A 211 -13.63 -9.44 -0.78
CA LEU A 211 -13.14 -9.65 0.59
C LEU A 211 -14.20 -10.41 1.39
N LEU A 212 -13.90 -11.66 1.73
CA LEU A 212 -14.77 -12.56 2.49
C LEU A 212 -14.72 -12.25 3.99
N GLY A 213 -13.57 -11.77 4.49
CA GLY A 213 -13.38 -11.42 5.89
C GLY A 213 -11.99 -10.90 6.21
N TYR A 214 -11.78 -10.44 7.44
CA TYR A 214 -10.47 -10.01 7.95
C TYR A 214 -10.20 -10.55 9.36
N CYS A 215 -8.93 -10.60 9.76
CA CYS A 215 -8.52 -10.95 11.12
C CYS A 215 -7.46 -9.98 11.65
N ILE A 216 -7.61 -9.62 12.93
CA ILE A 216 -6.69 -8.77 13.67
C ILE A 216 -6.11 -9.62 14.80
N HIS A 217 -4.83 -9.99 14.70
CA HIS A 217 -4.15 -10.80 15.72
C HIS A 217 -2.92 -10.05 16.25
N GLY A 218 -3.10 -9.35 17.37
CA GLY A 218 -2.07 -8.48 17.94
C GLY A 218 -1.69 -7.36 16.98
N LYS A 219 -0.43 -7.33 16.54
CA LYS A 219 0.05 -6.37 15.52
C LYS A 219 -0.13 -6.86 14.08
N THR A 220 -0.43 -8.14 13.87
CA THR A 220 -0.58 -8.71 12.52
C THR A 220 -1.99 -8.44 11.99
N ARG A 221 -2.10 -8.25 10.67
CA ARG A 221 -3.35 -8.09 9.93
C ARG A 221 -3.46 -9.16 8.86
N PHE A 222 -4.66 -9.69 8.68
CA PHE A 222 -4.97 -10.67 7.65
C PHE A 222 -6.24 -10.27 6.92
N LEU A 223 -6.23 -10.44 5.61
CA LEU A 223 -7.38 -10.26 4.72
C LEU A 223 -7.65 -11.59 4.02
N VAL A 224 -8.92 -11.96 3.88
CA VAL A 224 -9.35 -13.26 3.35
C VAL A 224 -10.21 -13.03 2.12
N TYR A 225 -9.68 -13.38 0.95
CA TYR A 225 -10.31 -13.18 -0.35
C TYR A 225 -10.81 -14.48 -0.95
N GLU A 226 -11.70 -14.37 -1.94
CA GLU A 226 -12.03 -15.48 -2.84
C GLU A 226 -10.79 -16.05 -3.54
N MET A 227 -10.84 -17.34 -3.89
CA MET A 227 -9.69 -18.04 -4.47
C MET A 227 -9.54 -17.74 -5.97
N MET A 228 -8.58 -16.87 -6.31
CA MET A 228 -8.21 -16.54 -7.69
C MET A 228 -7.25 -17.61 -8.24
N HIS A 229 -7.82 -18.68 -8.79
CA HIS A 229 -7.14 -19.95 -9.09
C HIS A 229 -5.96 -19.86 -10.06
N ASN A 230 -5.98 -18.91 -11.00
CA ASN A 230 -4.92 -18.71 -11.98
C ASN A 230 -3.90 -17.62 -11.56
N GLY A 231 -3.96 -17.12 -10.33
CA GLY A 231 -3.00 -16.15 -9.79
C GLY A 231 -3.19 -14.75 -10.39
N SER A 232 -2.09 -14.00 -10.56
CA SER A 232 -2.10 -12.67 -11.17
C SER A 232 -1.82 -12.71 -12.67
N LEU A 233 -2.26 -11.68 -13.41
CA LEU A 233 -1.90 -11.49 -14.80
C LEU A 233 -0.37 -11.39 -14.99
N GLU A 234 0.35 -10.76 -14.06
CA GLU A 234 1.82 -10.76 -14.04
C GLU A 234 2.40 -12.17 -14.01
N SER A 235 1.86 -13.06 -13.18
CA SER A 235 2.34 -14.44 -13.06
C SER A 235 2.03 -15.29 -14.29
N GLN A 236 0.88 -15.06 -14.95
CA GLN A 236 0.50 -15.76 -16.19
C GLN A 236 1.27 -15.26 -17.41
N LEU A 237 1.54 -13.96 -17.50
CA LEU A 237 2.20 -13.34 -18.65
C LEU A 237 3.73 -13.42 -18.56
N HIS A 238 4.30 -13.15 -17.38
CA HIS A 238 5.74 -13.01 -17.17
C HIS A 238 6.37 -14.09 -16.27
N GLY A 239 5.57 -15.04 -15.77
CA GLY A 239 6.05 -16.21 -15.04
C GLY A 239 6.55 -17.34 -15.95
N PRO A 240 6.79 -18.55 -15.42
CA PRO A 240 7.41 -19.66 -16.16
C PRO A 240 6.66 -20.13 -17.40
N SER A 241 5.35 -19.85 -17.50
CA SER A 241 4.52 -20.13 -18.66
C SER A 241 4.68 -19.13 -19.81
N HIS A 242 5.32 -17.97 -19.57
CA HIS A 242 5.55 -16.89 -20.53
C HIS A 242 4.31 -16.55 -21.40
N GLY A 243 3.14 -16.42 -20.76
CA GLY A 243 1.90 -16.06 -21.45
C GLY A 243 1.31 -17.14 -22.36
N SER A 244 1.87 -18.35 -22.42
CA SER A 244 1.48 -19.42 -23.37
C SER A 244 0.01 -19.86 -23.29
N ALA A 245 -0.62 -19.77 -22.11
CA ALA A 245 -2.05 -20.02 -21.94
C ALA A 245 -2.94 -18.84 -22.40
N LEU A 246 -2.38 -17.62 -22.45
CA LEU A 246 -3.10 -16.38 -22.75
C LEU A 246 -3.17 -16.14 -24.27
N THR A 247 -4.11 -16.83 -24.93
CA THR A 247 -4.47 -16.59 -26.34
C THR A 247 -4.96 -15.16 -26.57
N TRP A 248 -4.99 -14.69 -27.82
CA TRP A 248 -5.49 -13.35 -28.16
C TRP A 248 -6.87 -13.06 -27.54
N HIS A 249 -7.82 -13.99 -27.68
CA HIS A 249 -9.17 -13.83 -27.16
C HIS A 249 -9.22 -13.79 -25.63
N LEU A 250 -8.36 -14.55 -24.92
CA LEU A 250 -8.24 -14.45 -23.47
C LEU A 250 -7.61 -13.12 -23.03
N ARG A 251 -6.61 -12.61 -23.76
CA ARG A 251 -6.04 -11.27 -23.48
C ARG A 251 -7.05 -10.16 -23.70
N MET A 252 -7.90 -10.26 -24.74
CA MET A 252 -8.97 -9.29 -24.98
C MET A 252 -10.10 -9.40 -23.96
N LYS A 253 -10.45 -10.62 -23.51
CA LYS A 253 -11.37 -10.83 -22.38
C LYS A 253 -10.82 -10.17 -21.11
N ILE A 254 -9.56 -10.40 -20.76
CA ILE A 254 -8.91 -9.81 -19.58
C ILE A 254 -8.89 -8.28 -19.66
N ALA A 255 -8.60 -7.70 -20.84
CA ALA A 255 -8.69 -6.26 -21.05
C ALA A 255 -10.13 -5.73 -20.88
N LEU A 256 -11.13 -6.44 -21.41
CA LEU A 256 -12.54 -6.08 -21.28
C LEU A 256 -13.01 -6.13 -19.81
N ASP A 257 -12.65 -7.17 -19.09
CA ASP A 257 -12.95 -7.36 -17.67
C ASP A 257 -12.29 -6.29 -16.78
N VAL A 258 -11.03 -5.94 -17.04
CA VAL A 258 -10.35 -4.83 -16.35
C VAL A 258 -11.02 -3.49 -16.66
N ALA A 259 -11.42 -3.25 -17.92
CA ALA A 259 -12.13 -2.03 -18.29
C ALA A 259 -13.49 -1.90 -17.58
N ARG A 260 -14.26 -3.00 -17.44
CA ARG A 260 -15.48 -3.05 -16.60
C ARG A 260 -15.20 -2.78 -15.13
N GLY A 261 -14.13 -3.35 -14.58
CA GLY A 261 -13.72 -3.11 -13.20
C GLY A 261 -13.45 -1.63 -12.92
N LEU A 262 -12.77 -0.95 -13.84
CA LEU A 262 -12.47 0.48 -13.75
C LEU A 262 -13.69 1.38 -14.05
N GLU A 263 -14.53 1.03 -15.02
CA GLU A 263 -15.76 1.77 -15.34
C GLU A 263 -16.79 1.71 -14.19
N TYR A 264 -16.85 0.61 -13.45
CA TYR A 264 -17.58 0.56 -12.18
C TYR A 264 -17.01 1.56 -11.16
N LEU A 265 -15.69 1.58 -10.96
CA LEU A 265 -15.03 2.45 -9.98
C LEU A 265 -15.11 3.94 -10.34
N HIS A 266 -15.03 4.30 -11.63
CA HIS A 266 -14.99 5.69 -12.09
C HIS A 266 -16.38 6.30 -12.29
N GLU A 267 -17.34 5.55 -12.85
CA GLU A 267 -18.65 6.08 -13.27
C GLU A 267 -19.81 5.64 -12.36
N HIS A 268 -19.71 4.48 -11.71
CA HIS A 268 -20.82 3.89 -10.94
C HIS A 268 -20.68 4.05 -9.41
N CYS A 269 -19.46 4.21 -8.89
CA CYS A 269 -19.24 4.64 -7.50
C CYS A 269 -19.55 6.14 -7.35
N ASN A 270 -20.22 6.51 -6.25
CA ASN A 270 -20.47 7.92 -5.90
C ASN A 270 -20.02 8.23 -4.45
N PRO A 271 -18.98 9.06 -4.25
CA PRO A 271 -18.10 9.63 -5.27
C PRO A 271 -17.29 8.54 -6.01
N PRO A 272 -16.74 8.85 -7.21
CA PRO A 272 -15.83 7.97 -7.93
C PRO A 272 -14.67 7.47 -7.07
N VAL A 273 -14.07 6.33 -7.44
CA VAL A 273 -12.95 5.71 -6.74
C VAL A 273 -11.77 5.55 -7.69
N ILE A 274 -10.61 6.10 -7.30
CA ILE A 274 -9.35 5.97 -8.04
C ILE A 274 -8.56 4.82 -7.40
N HIS A 275 -8.25 3.78 -8.18
CA HIS A 275 -7.55 2.57 -7.71
C HIS A 275 -6.08 2.84 -7.41
N ARG A 276 -5.43 3.73 -8.18
CA ARG A 276 -4.11 4.34 -7.97
C ARG A 276 -2.89 3.42 -8.08
N ASP A 277 -3.04 2.12 -7.84
CA ASP A 277 -1.99 1.10 -8.01
C ASP A 277 -2.46 -0.06 -8.91
N LEU A 278 -3.16 0.29 -9.99
CA LEU A 278 -3.52 -0.67 -11.05
C LEU A 278 -2.25 -1.17 -11.76
N LYS A 279 -2.09 -2.50 -11.82
CA LYS A 279 -0.94 -3.19 -12.43
C LYS A 279 -1.23 -4.66 -12.71
N SER A 280 -0.44 -5.33 -13.56
CA SER A 280 -0.64 -6.76 -13.85
C SER A 280 -0.49 -7.68 -12.62
N SER A 281 0.22 -7.27 -11.56
CA SER A 281 0.26 -7.98 -10.28
C SER A 281 -1.07 -7.95 -9.52
N ASN A 282 -1.81 -6.84 -9.61
CA ASN A 282 -3.05 -6.57 -8.88
C ASN A 282 -4.31 -6.95 -9.68
N ILE A 283 -4.15 -7.41 -10.92
CA ILE A 283 -5.21 -8.00 -11.73
C ILE A 283 -5.14 -9.52 -11.53
N LEU A 284 -6.12 -10.09 -10.83
CA LEU A 284 -6.17 -11.52 -10.51
C LEU A 284 -7.14 -12.27 -11.43
N LEU A 285 -6.88 -13.56 -11.64
CA LEU A 285 -7.56 -14.41 -12.62
C LEU A 285 -8.21 -15.62 -11.95
N ASP A 286 -9.53 -15.77 -12.14
CA ASP A 286 -10.25 -16.95 -11.65
C ASP A 286 -9.98 -18.18 -12.52
N SER A 287 -10.58 -19.33 -12.18
CA SER A 287 -10.41 -20.60 -12.91
C SER A 287 -10.84 -20.54 -14.39
N ASN A 288 -11.70 -19.59 -14.76
CA ASN A 288 -12.20 -19.37 -16.12
C ASN A 288 -11.49 -18.21 -16.84
N PHE A 289 -10.39 -17.69 -16.27
CA PHE A 289 -9.71 -16.47 -16.72
C PHE A 289 -10.65 -15.25 -16.82
N ASN A 290 -11.64 -15.14 -15.92
CA ASN A 290 -12.30 -13.86 -15.65
C ASN A 290 -11.32 -12.99 -14.85
N ALA A 291 -11.12 -11.73 -15.26
CA ALA A 291 -10.20 -10.83 -14.57
C ALA A 291 -10.92 -10.01 -13.48
N LYS A 292 -10.23 -9.80 -12.35
CA LYS A 292 -10.71 -8.99 -11.23
C LYS A 292 -9.62 -8.08 -10.67
N LEU A 293 -10.01 -6.85 -10.31
CA LEU A 293 -9.15 -5.88 -9.63
C LEU A 293 -9.00 -6.20 -8.14
N SER A 294 -7.82 -5.94 -7.57
CA SER A 294 -7.47 -6.24 -6.18
C SER A 294 -6.43 -5.27 -5.63
N ASP A 295 -6.19 -5.31 -4.31
CA ASP A 295 -5.30 -4.40 -3.57
C ASP A 295 -5.77 -2.92 -3.59
N PHE A 296 -6.87 -2.69 -2.86
CA PHE A 296 -7.47 -1.36 -2.67
C PHE A 296 -6.81 -0.56 -1.54
N GLY A 297 -5.71 -1.03 -0.94
CA GLY A 297 -5.05 -0.38 0.19
C GLY A 297 -4.59 1.06 -0.10
N LEU A 298 -4.32 1.40 -1.36
CA LEU A 298 -3.94 2.74 -1.80
C LEU A 298 -5.08 3.57 -2.42
N ALA A 299 -6.27 3.00 -2.63
CA ALA A 299 -7.38 3.62 -3.35
C ALA A 299 -7.97 4.83 -2.61
N ILE A 300 -8.49 5.80 -3.35
CA ILE A 300 -9.05 7.05 -2.80
C ILE A 300 -10.34 7.46 -3.52
N THR A 301 -11.08 8.40 -2.94
CA THR A 301 -12.18 9.07 -3.64
C THR A 301 -11.67 10.06 -4.69
N GLY A 302 -12.34 10.09 -5.84
CA GLY A 302 -12.18 11.12 -6.86
C GLY A 302 -12.62 12.48 -6.35
N GLY A 303 -11.98 13.54 -6.86
CA GLY A 303 -12.35 14.93 -6.55
C GLY A 303 -11.89 15.47 -5.19
N THR A 304 -11.37 14.65 -4.26
CA THR A 304 -10.80 15.17 -2.99
C THR A 304 -9.43 15.83 -3.20
N GLN A 305 -9.45 17.06 -3.71
CA GLN A 305 -8.28 17.87 -4.09
C GLN A 305 -7.46 18.41 -2.89
N ASN A 306 -7.30 17.63 -1.82
CA ASN A 306 -6.36 17.91 -0.72
C ASN A 306 -4.92 17.56 -1.14
N ARG A 307 -4.44 18.23 -2.21
CA ARG A 307 -3.15 17.98 -2.88
C ARG A 307 -1.95 17.92 -1.93
N ASN A 308 -1.99 18.69 -0.84
CA ASN A 308 -0.87 18.88 0.06
C ASN A 308 -0.59 17.69 1.00
N ASN A 309 -1.53 16.73 1.14
CA ASN A 309 -1.45 15.66 2.14
C ASN A 309 -1.40 14.22 1.57
N ILE A 310 -1.46 14.05 0.25
CA ILE A 310 -1.43 12.71 -0.38
C ILE A 310 0.04 12.29 -0.56
N LYS A 311 0.59 11.53 0.41
CA LYS A 311 1.89 10.85 0.30
C LYS A 311 1.96 10.13 -1.06
N PHE A 312 3.03 10.35 -1.83
CA PHE A 312 3.24 9.67 -3.11
C PHE A 312 3.32 8.14 -2.92
N SER A 313 2.50 7.40 -3.70
CA SER A 313 2.42 5.94 -3.69
C SER A 313 1.93 5.43 -5.06
N GLY A 314 2.44 4.28 -5.50
CA GLY A 314 2.08 3.61 -6.75
C GLY A 314 3.28 2.89 -7.37
N THR A 315 3.04 1.90 -8.24
CA THR A 315 4.11 1.05 -8.79
C THR A 315 4.80 1.67 -10.01
N LEU A 316 6.12 1.82 -9.94
CA LEU A 316 6.96 2.36 -11.02
C LEU A 316 6.74 1.61 -12.35
N GLY A 317 6.54 2.37 -13.43
CA GLY A 317 6.15 1.86 -14.75
C GLY A 317 4.66 2.08 -15.08
N TYR A 318 3.79 2.06 -14.06
CA TYR A 318 2.35 2.31 -14.19
C TYR A 318 1.93 3.71 -13.78
N VAL A 319 2.72 4.39 -12.94
CA VAL A 319 2.41 5.75 -12.46
C VAL A 319 2.38 6.76 -13.61
N ALA A 320 1.28 7.52 -13.70
CA ALA A 320 1.07 8.50 -14.76
C ALA A 320 1.98 9.74 -14.63
N PRO A 321 2.43 10.38 -15.74
CA PRO A 321 3.40 11.48 -15.70
C PRO A 321 2.97 12.70 -14.88
N GLU A 322 1.70 13.10 -14.96
CA GLU A 322 1.14 14.22 -14.19
C GLU A 322 1.14 13.95 -12.68
N TYR A 323 1.02 12.68 -12.28
CA TYR A 323 1.04 12.29 -10.87
C TYR A 323 2.47 12.22 -10.33
N LEU A 324 3.44 11.81 -11.17
CA LEU A 324 4.88 11.87 -10.88
C LEU A 324 5.42 13.31 -10.76
N LEU A 325 4.97 14.22 -11.63
CA LEU A 325 5.51 15.57 -11.75
C LEU A 325 4.79 16.60 -10.88
N ASP A 326 3.44 16.61 -10.91
CA ASP A 326 2.62 17.65 -10.30
C ASP A 326 1.84 17.17 -9.06
N GLY A 327 1.97 15.89 -8.69
CA GLY A 327 1.13 15.26 -7.65
C GLY A 327 -0.37 15.17 -8.03
N LYS A 328 -0.73 15.42 -9.30
CA LYS A 328 -2.11 15.40 -9.79
C LYS A 328 -2.61 13.96 -9.96
N LEU A 329 -3.41 13.47 -9.03
CA LEU A 329 -4.05 12.15 -9.12
C LEU A 329 -5.50 12.29 -9.62
N THR A 330 -5.89 11.50 -10.62
CA THR A 330 -7.21 11.51 -11.27
C THR A 330 -7.63 10.10 -11.71
N ASP A 331 -8.89 9.93 -12.10
CA ASP A 331 -9.40 8.79 -12.89
C ASP A 331 -8.51 8.50 -14.10
N LYS A 332 -8.08 9.55 -14.82
CA LYS A 332 -7.17 9.44 -15.97
C LYS A 332 -5.79 8.91 -15.64
N SER A 333 -5.38 8.89 -14.37
CA SER A 333 -4.14 8.27 -13.92
C SER A 333 -4.27 6.73 -13.86
N ASP A 334 -5.45 6.20 -13.50
CA ASP A 334 -5.78 4.78 -13.65
C ASP A 334 -5.90 4.39 -15.14
N VAL A 335 -6.50 5.26 -15.98
CA VAL A 335 -6.58 5.02 -17.44
C VAL A 335 -5.19 4.91 -18.07
N TYR A 336 -4.21 5.70 -17.60
CA TYR A 336 -2.82 5.56 -18.02
C TYR A 336 -2.22 4.22 -17.60
N ALA A 337 -2.39 3.82 -16.33
CA ALA A 337 -1.93 2.52 -15.82
C ALA A 337 -2.57 1.35 -16.58
N PHE A 338 -3.84 1.47 -16.99
CA PHE A 338 -4.51 0.49 -17.84
C PHE A 338 -3.91 0.46 -19.26
N GLY A 339 -3.56 1.63 -19.81
CA GLY A 339 -2.78 1.73 -21.04
C GLY A 339 -1.47 0.95 -20.99
N VAL A 340 -0.77 0.98 -19.85
CA VAL A 340 0.46 0.17 -19.64
C VAL A 340 0.14 -1.33 -19.62
N VAL A 341 -0.93 -1.77 -18.94
CA VAL A 341 -1.39 -3.17 -18.95
C VAL A 341 -1.79 -3.64 -20.36
N LEU A 342 -2.39 -2.77 -21.18
CA LEU A 342 -2.67 -3.07 -22.59
C LEU A 342 -1.39 -3.28 -23.41
N LEU A 343 -0.32 -2.52 -23.12
CA LEU A 343 0.98 -2.74 -23.75
C LEU A 343 1.62 -4.06 -23.31
N GLU A 344 1.52 -4.43 -22.01
CA GLU A 344 1.94 -5.76 -21.56
C GLU A 344 1.19 -6.87 -22.32
N LEU A 345 -0.14 -6.79 -22.40
CA LEU A 345 -1.00 -7.76 -23.08
C LEU A 345 -0.71 -7.89 -24.59
N LEU A 346 -0.34 -6.79 -25.27
CA LEU A 346 0.01 -6.81 -26.70
C LEU A 346 1.44 -7.30 -26.98
N ILE A 347 2.41 -7.00 -26.10
CA ILE A 347 3.84 -7.06 -26.40
C ILE A 347 4.56 -8.19 -25.64
N GLY A 348 4.01 -8.66 -24.51
CA GLY A 348 4.63 -9.72 -23.69
C GLY A 348 5.90 -9.26 -22.97
N ARG A 349 6.05 -7.95 -22.77
CA ARG A 349 7.19 -7.30 -22.10
C ARG A 349 6.77 -6.70 -20.77
N LYS A 350 7.71 -6.60 -19.82
CA LYS A 350 7.45 -5.96 -18.52
C LYS A 350 7.37 -4.42 -18.69
N PRO A 351 6.62 -3.71 -17.83
CA PRO A 351 6.49 -2.25 -17.88
C PRO A 351 7.82 -1.51 -17.78
N VAL A 352 8.76 -2.06 -17.02
CA VAL A 352 10.11 -1.53 -16.81
C VAL A 352 11.13 -2.66 -16.96
N GLU A 353 11.98 -2.56 -17.96
CA GLU A 353 13.11 -3.49 -18.18
C GLU A 353 14.42 -2.85 -17.70
N LYS A 354 15.17 -3.55 -16.85
CA LYS A 354 16.52 -3.14 -16.41
C LYS A 354 17.54 -3.47 -17.50
N MET A 355 17.96 -2.46 -18.25
CA MET A 355 18.97 -2.60 -19.32
C MET A 355 20.41 -2.55 -18.76
N ALA A 356 20.62 -1.76 -17.70
CA ALA A 356 21.88 -1.66 -16.96
C ALA A 356 21.59 -1.24 -15.50
N PRO A 357 22.56 -1.33 -14.56
CA PRO A 357 22.32 -0.98 -13.15
C PRO A 357 21.76 0.43 -12.91
N ALA A 358 22.06 1.39 -13.80
CA ALA A 358 21.55 2.76 -13.77
C ALA A 358 20.63 3.11 -14.97
N HIS A 359 20.24 2.14 -15.81
CA HIS A 359 19.38 2.39 -16.97
C HIS A 359 18.20 1.42 -17.01
N CYS A 360 17.00 1.96 -16.81
CA CYS A 360 15.73 1.26 -16.96
C CYS A 360 14.98 1.85 -18.16
N GLN A 361 14.35 0.99 -18.97
CA GLN A 361 13.53 1.41 -20.10
C GLN A 361 12.05 1.15 -19.82
N SER A 362 11.20 2.16 -20.02
CA SER A 362 9.74 2.02 -19.96
C SER A 362 9.20 1.41 -21.25
N ILE A 363 8.26 0.48 -21.11
CA ILE A 363 7.54 -0.12 -22.25
C ILE A 363 6.83 0.95 -23.09
N VAL A 364 6.32 2.03 -22.47
CA VAL A 364 5.63 3.13 -23.15
C VAL A 364 6.59 3.85 -24.09
N THR A 365 7.74 4.29 -23.57
CA THR A 365 8.76 5.01 -24.34
C THR A 365 9.34 4.17 -25.48
N TRP A 366 9.50 2.86 -25.25
CA TRP A 366 9.98 1.92 -26.26
C TRP A 366 8.93 1.59 -27.34
N ALA A 367 7.66 1.43 -26.96
CA ALA A 367 6.61 0.98 -27.86
C ALA A 367 6.04 2.11 -28.74
N MET A 368 5.91 3.35 -28.23
CA MET A 368 5.30 4.49 -28.96
C MET A 368 5.78 4.69 -30.42
N PRO A 369 7.09 4.70 -30.75
CA PRO A 369 7.56 4.85 -32.14
C PRO A 369 7.37 3.60 -33.03
N GLN A 370 6.77 2.54 -32.49
CA GLN A 370 6.50 1.26 -33.13
C GLN A 370 4.99 0.94 -33.19
N LEU A 371 4.21 1.36 -32.19
CA LEU A 371 2.75 1.30 -32.15
C LEU A 371 2.10 2.18 -33.23
N THR A 372 2.70 3.36 -33.48
CA THR A 372 2.23 4.35 -34.47
C THR A 372 2.57 3.99 -35.92
N ASP A 373 3.43 2.99 -36.14
CA ASP A 373 3.87 2.54 -37.46
C ASP A 373 3.29 1.15 -37.78
N ARG A 374 2.36 1.10 -38.74
CA ARG A 374 1.68 -0.14 -39.15
C ARG A 374 2.62 -1.21 -39.72
N LEU A 375 3.81 -0.83 -40.21
CA LEU A 375 4.84 -1.76 -40.71
C LEU A 375 5.79 -2.26 -39.60
N LYS A 376 5.76 -1.64 -38.41
CA LYS A 376 6.50 -2.09 -37.21
C LYS A 376 5.61 -2.85 -36.24
N LEU A 377 4.38 -2.40 -35.99
CA LEU A 377 3.49 -2.96 -34.96
C LEU A 377 3.40 -4.51 -34.99
N PRO A 378 3.12 -5.19 -36.13
CA PRO A 378 3.01 -6.66 -36.15
C PRO A 378 4.31 -7.41 -35.78
N LYS A 379 5.47 -6.73 -35.78
CA LYS A 379 6.78 -7.30 -35.45
C LYS A 379 7.09 -7.22 -33.95
N ILE A 380 6.46 -6.28 -33.22
CA ILE A 380 6.62 -6.13 -31.75
C ILE A 380 5.58 -6.89 -30.93
N VAL A 381 4.50 -7.36 -31.56
CA VAL A 381 3.49 -8.21 -30.90
C VAL A 381 4.13 -9.45 -30.31
N ASP A 382 3.72 -9.80 -29.09
CA ASP A 382 4.14 -11.00 -28.36
C ASP A 382 4.11 -12.25 -29.27
N PRO A 383 5.22 -13.01 -29.40
CA PRO A 383 5.28 -14.23 -30.18
C PRO A 383 4.15 -15.25 -29.95
N VAL A 384 3.58 -15.30 -28.73
CA VAL A 384 2.49 -16.23 -28.37
C VAL A 384 1.19 -15.90 -29.10
N ILE A 385 0.88 -14.63 -29.30
CA ILE A 385 -0.36 -14.17 -29.97
C ILE A 385 -0.13 -13.65 -31.39
N ARG A 386 1.13 -13.52 -31.83
CA ARG A 386 1.49 -13.03 -33.16
C ARG A 386 0.81 -13.86 -34.26
N ASN A 387 0.15 -13.17 -35.18
CA ASN A 387 -0.65 -13.75 -36.28
C ASN A 387 -1.90 -14.55 -35.84
N THR A 388 -2.31 -14.51 -34.56
CA THR A 388 -3.55 -15.15 -34.08
C THR A 388 -4.78 -14.24 -34.12
N MET A 389 -4.65 -13.02 -34.67
CA MET A 389 -5.70 -12.00 -34.73
C MET A 389 -5.77 -11.33 -36.10
N ASP A 390 -6.92 -10.74 -36.43
CA ASP A 390 -7.03 -9.78 -37.53
C ASP A 390 -6.17 -8.54 -37.22
N LEU A 391 -5.34 -8.12 -38.19
CA LEU A 391 -4.55 -6.90 -38.10
C LEU A 391 -5.41 -5.67 -37.80
N LYS A 392 -6.67 -5.61 -38.27
CA LYS A 392 -7.63 -4.55 -37.92
C LYS A 392 -7.83 -4.45 -36.40
N HIS A 393 -8.03 -5.59 -35.73
CA HIS A 393 -8.21 -5.64 -34.28
C HIS A 393 -6.91 -5.28 -33.54
N LEU A 394 -5.75 -5.75 -34.05
CA LEU A 394 -4.44 -5.32 -33.54
C LEU A 394 -4.24 -3.80 -33.63
N TYR A 395 -4.54 -3.18 -34.78
CA TYR A 395 -4.45 -1.73 -34.95
C TYR A 395 -5.41 -0.96 -34.01
N GLN A 396 -6.62 -1.50 -33.78
CA GLN A 396 -7.61 -0.90 -32.88
C GLN A 396 -7.12 -0.91 -31.43
N VAL A 397 -6.67 -2.05 -30.90
CA VAL A 397 -6.18 -2.14 -29.50
C VAL A 397 -4.89 -1.35 -29.31
N ALA A 398 -3.99 -1.34 -30.30
CA ALA A 398 -2.78 -0.52 -30.25
C ALA A 398 -3.11 0.99 -30.24
N ALA A 399 -4.08 1.45 -31.03
CA ALA A 399 -4.53 2.84 -31.00
C ALA A 399 -5.15 3.22 -29.65
N VAL A 400 -5.97 2.34 -29.06
CA VAL A 400 -6.55 2.53 -27.73
C VAL A 400 -5.45 2.61 -26.66
N ALA A 401 -4.47 1.69 -26.68
CA ALA A 401 -3.33 1.73 -25.75
C ALA A 401 -2.53 3.04 -25.89
N VAL A 402 -2.26 3.51 -27.12
CA VAL A 402 -1.60 4.80 -27.39
C VAL A 402 -2.40 5.98 -26.84
N LEU A 403 -3.73 5.96 -26.91
CA LEU A 403 -4.59 7.01 -26.34
C LEU A 403 -4.61 6.97 -24.80
N CYS A 404 -4.63 5.78 -24.19
CA CYS A 404 -4.55 5.62 -22.75
C CYS A 404 -3.22 6.13 -22.17
N VAL A 405 -2.08 5.87 -22.82
CA VAL A 405 -0.74 6.28 -22.33
C VAL A 405 -0.32 7.71 -22.72
N GLN A 406 -1.25 8.58 -23.14
CA GLN A 406 -0.91 9.97 -23.47
C GLN A 406 -0.32 10.72 -22.25
N PRO A 407 0.74 11.54 -22.41
CA PRO A 407 1.30 12.30 -21.31
C PRO A 407 0.30 13.29 -20.68
N GLU A 408 -0.52 13.93 -21.53
CA GLU A 408 -1.56 14.88 -21.12
C GLU A 408 -2.87 14.14 -20.76
N PRO A 409 -3.37 14.23 -19.51
CA PRO A 409 -4.55 13.50 -19.06
C PRO A 409 -5.85 13.83 -19.83
N SER A 410 -5.99 15.05 -20.34
CA SER A 410 -7.17 15.45 -21.12
C SER A 410 -7.25 14.78 -22.50
N TYR A 411 -6.15 14.22 -23.01
CA TYR A 411 -6.14 13.42 -24.26
C TYR A 411 -6.38 11.92 -24.03
N ARG A 412 -6.44 11.46 -22.77
CA ARG A 412 -6.81 10.08 -22.44
C ARG A 412 -8.34 9.92 -22.55
N PRO A 413 -8.84 8.81 -23.11
CA PRO A 413 -10.28 8.58 -23.27
C PRO A 413 -10.99 8.44 -21.91
N LEU A 414 -12.32 8.41 -21.91
CA LEU A 414 -13.07 7.87 -20.77
C LEU A 414 -12.91 6.34 -20.76
N ILE A 415 -12.93 5.72 -19.58
CA ILE A 415 -12.83 4.27 -19.48
C ILE A 415 -14.01 3.56 -20.14
N THR A 416 -15.18 4.19 -20.15
CA THR A 416 -16.40 3.74 -20.84
C THR A 416 -16.22 3.68 -22.36
N ASP A 417 -15.50 4.63 -22.97
CA ASP A 417 -15.18 4.59 -24.40
C ASP A 417 -14.24 3.43 -24.73
N VAL A 418 -13.26 3.18 -23.85
CA VAL A 418 -12.31 2.06 -23.96
C VAL A 418 -13.05 0.72 -23.85
N LEU A 419 -13.91 0.58 -22.84
CA LEU A 419 -14.79 -0.58 -22.64
C LEU A 419 -15.63 -0.86 -23.90
N HIS A 420 -16.35 0.15 -24.40
CA HIS A 420 -17.13 0.03 -25.63
C HIS A 420 -16.28 -0.31 -26.87
N SER A 421 -15.02 0.15 -26.93
CA SER A 421 -14.10 -0.18 -28.03
C SER A 421 -13.63 -1.65 -28.01
N PHE A 422 -13.71 -2.34 -26.87
CA PHE A 422 -13.27 -3.74 -26.71
C PHE A 422 -14.40 -4.76 -26.81
N ILE A 423 -15.66 -4.39 -26.53
CA ILE A 423 -16.81 -5.31 -26.66
C ILE A 423 -16.86 -6.02 -28.03
N PRO A 424 -16.65 -5.35 -29.19
CA PRO A 424 -16.65 -6.01 -30.50
C PRO A 424 -15.43 -6.92 -30.80
N LEU A 425 -14.42 -6.93 -29.94
CA LEU A 425 -13.16 -7.68 -30.12
C LEU A 425 -13.15 -9.01 -29.36
N VAL A 426 -14.11 -9.21 -28.45
CA VAL A 426 -14.24 -10.39 -27.60
C VAL A 426 -15.42 -11.24 -28.11
N PRO A 427 -15.29 -12.57 -28.24
CA PRO A 427 -16.42 -13.45 -28.52
C PRO A 427 -17.53 -13.33 -27.46
N VAL A 428 -18.79 -13.53 -27.84
CA VAL A 428 -19.95 -13.37 -26.93
C VAL A 428 -19.85 -14.35 -25.75
N GLU A 429 -19.34 -15.55 -26.02
CA GLU A 429 -19.09 -16.66 -25.08
C GLU A 429 -18.00 -16.31 -24.06
N LEU A 430 -17.13 -15.35 -24.38
CA LEU A 430 -16.10 -14.79 -23.50
C LEU A 430 -16.53 -13.44 -22.90
N GLY A 431 -17.82 -13.09 -23.00
CA GLY A 431 -18.39 -11.87 -22.43
C GLY A 431 -18.38 -10.66 -23.36
N GLY A 432 -18.22 -10.83 -24.68
CA GLY A 432 -18.30 -9.78 -25.70
C GLY A 432 -19.72 -9.22 -25.90
N SER A 433 -20.29 -8.60 -24.87
CA SER A 433 -21.67 -8.12 -24.83
C SER A 433 -21.81 -6.87 -23.95
N LEU A 434 -22.69 -5.95 -24.37
CA LEU A 434 -23.21 -4.83 -23.55
C LEU A 434 -24.17 -5.29 -22.46
N ARG A 435 -24.77 -6.48 -22.60
CA ARG A 435 -25.68 -7.07 -21.62
C ARG A 435 -24.96 -8.17 -20.85
N PHE A 436 -24.92 -8.04 -19.53
CA PHE A 436 -24.53 -9.13 -18.63
C PHE A 436 -25.49 -10.30 -18.83
N THR A 437 -24.98 -11.41 -19.36
CA THR A 437 -25.69 -12.69 -19.34
C THR A 437 -25.35 -13.40 -18.04
N GLU A 438 -26.25 -13.35 -17.06
CA GLU A 438 -26.19 -14.32 -15.97
C GLU A 438 -26.23 -15.75 -16.56
N PRO A 439 -25.43 -16.69 -16.04
CA PRO A 439 -25.46 -18.07 -16.52
C PRO A 439 -26.84 -18.66 -16.23
N MET A 440 -27.58 -18.99 -17.29
CA MET A 440 -28.90 -19.64 -17.19
C MET A 440 -28.81 -20.85 -16.26
N PRO A 441 -29.64 -20.93 -15.20
CA PRO A 441 -29.57 -22.04 -14.27
C PRO A 441 -29.86 -23.34 -15.01
N HIS A 442 -28.95 -24.32 -14.92
CA HIS A 442 -29.12 -25.61 -15.58
C HIS A 442 -30.48 -26.23 -15.21
N ALA A 443 -31.32 -26.41 -16.23
CA ALA A 443 -32.59 -27.10 -16.08
C ALA A 443 -32.32 -28.52 -15.55
N ARG A 444 -32.84 -28.83 -14.37
CA ARG A 444 -32.82 -30.21 -13.84
C ARG A 444 -33.85 -31.03 -14.63
N THR A 445 -33.33 -31.98 -15.41
CA THR A 445 -34.08 -33.06 -16.05
C THR A 445 -33.75 -34.38 -15.36
#